data_AF-A0A838Z930-F1
#
_entry.id   AF-A0A838Z930-F1
#
_cell.length_a   1.000
_cell.length_b   1.000
_cell.length_c   1.000
_cell.angle_alpha   90.00
_cell.angle_beta   90.00
_cell.angle_gamma   90.00
#
_symmetry.space_group_name_H-M   'P 1'
#
loop_
_entity.id
_entity.type
_entity.pdbx_description
1 polymer ?
#
loop_
_entity_poly.entity_id
_entity_poly.type
_entity_poly.pdbx_seq_one_letter_code
_entity_poly.pdbx_strand_id
1 'polypeptide(L)'
;MLNVSESKAFIQPSIDGLFTEIKYYLYPSYRYLQGNCHCNAHLSSLLLKKREIPHKKIWVFAPCRYSESSNEVFRIQDPNHIAPRGYIRWGYHVAPLIQIGAQELIFDFNFSEYAPLSREEWLAHLNTQAYRCIVEAPENFLFYSSPSLKKPGKSLFNGDFYSVEGDCLENKWLEKGLAVNETALLMHEEVIKRALKNHAGASLINDYKFLIGSINNFECVFRDRSFNKRMTPEFQEKHYDLIHYYRGIFEDNVEKWSKLIKEITE
;
A
#
# COMPACT_ATOMS: atom_id res chain seq x y z
N MET A 1 -28.66 33.37 7.19
CA MET A 1 -28.88 32.01 6.69
C MET A 1 -27.59 31.23 6.94
N LEU A 2 -27.56 30.40 7.98
CA LEU A 2 -26.45 29.51 8.28
C LEU A 2 -26.90 28.10 7.87
N ASN A 3 -26.38 27.59 6.77
CA ASN A 3 -26.49 26.17 6.43
C ASN A 3 -25.51 25.41 7.31
N VAL A 4 -26.01 24.95 8.46
CA VAL A 4 -25.34 23.92 9.25
C VAL A 4 -25.60 22.61 8.51
N SER A 5 -24.57 22.06 7.87
CA SER A 5 -24.64 20.70 7.34
C SER A 5 -24.90 19.76 8.52
N GLU A 6 -26.09 19.18 8.59
CA GLU A 6 -26.42 18.13 9.55
C GLU A 6 -25.45 16.97 9.33
N SER A 7 -24.47 16.81 10.22
CA SER A 7 -23.69 15.59 10.30
C SER A 7 -24.64 14.48 10.73
N LYS A 8 -24.97 13.55 9.82
CA LYS A 8 -25.63 12.30 10.21
C LYS A 8 -24.79 11.67 11.33
N ALA A 9 -25.36 11.57 12.53
CA ALA A 9 -24.68 10.90 13.64
C ALA A 9 -24.48 9.42 13.26
N PHE A 10 -23.24 9.01 13.02
CA PHE A 10 -22.91 7.62 12.78
C PHE A 10 -22.98 6.84 14.09
N ILE A 11 -23.85 5.82 14.14
CA ILE A 11 -23.96 4.92 15.28
C ILE A 11 -22.94 3.79 15.11
N GLN A 12 -22.33 3.29 16.19
CA GLN A 12 -21.28 2.24 16.18
C GLN A 12 -21.57 1.03 15.27
N PRO A 13 -22.80 0.44 15.24
CA PRO A 13 -23.10 -0.68 14.35
C PRO A 13 -22.95 -0.34 12.84
N SER A 14 -23.08 0.94 12.48
CA SER A 14 -22.84 1.42 11.12
C SER A 14 -21.35 1.48 10.77
N ILE A 15 -20.47 1.67 11.76
CA ILE A 15 -19.02 1.74 11.57
C ILE A 15 -18.43 0.34 11.45
N ASP A 16 -18.88 -0.61 12.27
CA ASP A 16 -18.41 -1.99 12.20
C ASP A 16 -18.81 -2.64 10.86
N GLY A 17 -20.03 -2.36 10.38
CA GLY A 17 -20.50 -2.79 9.06
C GLY A 17 -19.67 -2.21 7.93
N LEU A 18 -19.38 -0.90 7.97
CA LEU A 18 -18.54 -0.21 7.00
C LEU A 18 -17.09 -0.71 7.01
N PHE A 19 -16.52 -0.94 8.19
CA PHE A 19 -15.18 -1.50 8.35
C PHE A 19 -15.08 -2.91 7.75
N THR A 20 -16.09 -3.75 8.00
CA THR A 20 -16.18 -5.10 7.44
C THR A 20 -16.34 -5.08 5.92
N GLU A 21 -17.16 -4.18 5.38
CA GLU A 21 -17.33 -4.01 3.93
C GLU A 21 -16.03 -3.61 3.26
N ILE A 22 -15.34 -2.59 3.77
CA ILE A 22 -14.06 -2.13 3.19
C ILE A 22 -13.01 -3.24 3.27
N LYS A 23 -12.94 -3.96 4.41
CA LYS A 23 -12.08 -5.13 4.56
C LYS A 23 -12.32 -6.17 3.47
N TYR A 24 -13.59 -6.46 3.18
CA TYR A 24 -13.98 -7.42 2.16
C TYR A 24 -13.47 -7.01 0.78
N TYR A 25 -13.70 -5.76 0.38
CA TYR A 25 -13.27 -5.26 -0.95
C TYR A 25 -11.75 -5.13 -1.08
N LEU A 26 -11.04 -4.81 -0.01
CA LEU A 26 -9.58 -4.71 -0.05
C LEU A 26 -8.88 -6.07 0.00
N TYR A 27 -9.56 -7.14 0.42
CA TYR A 27 -8.93 -8.44 0.48
C TYR A 27 -8.67 -8.98 -0.94
N PRO A 28 -7.47 -9.53 -1.23
CA PRO A 28 -6.37 -9.79 -0.30
C PRO A 28 -5.26 -8.72 -0.29
N SER A 29 -5.41 -7.62 -1.03
CA SER A 29 -4.37 -6.61 -1.29
C SER A 29 -3.68 -6.08 -0.02
N TYR A 30 -4.43 -5.79 1.06
CA TYR A 30 -3.83 -5.26 2.30
C TYR A 30 -2.93 -6.25 3.04
N ARG A 31 -2.99 -7.55 2.73
CA ARG A 31 -2.11 -8.54 3.39
C ARG A 31 -0.69 -8.56 2.86
N TYR A 32 -0.41 -7.84 1.78
CA TYR A 32 0.95 -7.60 1.31
C TYR A 32 1.42 -6.21 1.73
N LEU A 33 2.27 -6.16 2.76
CA LEU A 33 2.67 -4.94 3.46
C LEU A 33 3.86 -4.21 2.78
N GLN A 34 4.38 -4.73 1.68
CA GLN A 34 5.71 -4.35 1.19
C GLN A 34 5.68 -3.05 0.37
N GLY A 35 4.49 -2.62 -0.07
CA GLY A 35 4.29 -1.39 -0.81
C GLY A 35 2.82 -1.08 -1.08
N ASN A 36 2.59 -0.05 -1.89
CA ASN A 36 1.28 0.34 -2.41
C ASN A 36 0.16 0.55 -1.37
N CYS A 37 0.51 0.92 -0.13
CA CYS A 37 -0.48 1.27 0.90
C CYS A 37 -1.41 2.43 0.48
N HIS A 38 -0.89 3.38 -0.31
CA HIS A 38 -1.67 4.46 -0.90
C HIS A 38 -2.78 3.97 -1.84
N CYS A 39 -2.59 2.84 -2.54
CA CYS A 39 -3.63 2.23 -3.36
C CYS A 39 -4.76 1.64 -2.48
N ASN A 40 -4.43 0.94 -1.39
CA ASN A 40 -5.41 0.44 -0.43
C ASN A 40 -6.19 1.59 0.23
N ALA A 41 -5.49 2.64 0.67
CA ALA A 41 -6.12 3.82 1.27
C ALA A 41 -7.03 4.56 0.28
N HIS A 42 -6.64 4.63 -1.00
CA HIS A 42 -7.46 5.29 -2.01
C HIS A 42 -8.69 4.46 -2.39
N LEU A 43 -8.59 3.15 -2.58
CA LEU A 43 -9.76 2.29 -2.80
C LEU A 43 -10.74 2.37 -1.63
N SER A 44 -10.24 2.38 -0.40
CA SER A 44 -11.06 2.62 0.79
C SER A 44 -11.77 3.98 0.72
N SER A 45 -11.07 5.02 0.25
CA SER A 45 -11.65 6.36 0.10
C SER A 45 -12.76 6.39 -0.95
N LEU A 46 -12.62 5.64 -2.06
CA LEU A 46 -13.67 5.50 -3.06
C LEU A 46 -14.92 4.82 -2.48
N LEU A 47 -14.74 3.75 -1.69
CA LEU A 47 -15.85 3.07 -1.01
C LEU A 47 -16.54 3.99 0.01
N LEU A 48 -15.77 4.71 0.82
CA LEU A 48 -16.30 5.70 1.76
C LEU A 48 -17.07 6.80 1.03
N LYS A 49 -16.56 7.28 -0.10
CA LYS A 49 -17.22 8.28 -0.94
C LYS A 49 -18.53 7.76 -1.53
N LYS A 50 -18.55 6.53 -2.05
CA LYS A 50 -19.77 5.86 -2.56
C LYS A 50 -20.87 5.77 -1.49
N ARG A 51 -20.47 5.63 -0.23
CA ARG A 51 -21.36 5.58 0.95
C ARG A 51 -21.65 6.96 1.55
N GLU A 52 -21.22 8.04 0.89
CA GLU A 52 -21.38 9.43 1.35
C GLU A 52 -20.81 9.68 2.77
N ILE A 53 -19.74 8.96 3.12
CA ILE A 53 -19.07 9.09 4.43
C ILE A 53 -18.01 10.18 4.34
N PRO A 54 -18.11 11.27 5.12
CA PRO A 54 -17.03 12.25 5.22
C PRO A 54 -15.77 11.62 5.81
N HIS A 55 -14.65 11.75 5.12
CA HIS A 55 -13.38 11.17 5.52
C HIS A 55 -12.20 11.97 4.96
N LYS A 56 -11.01 11.67 5.47
CA LYS A 56 -9.72 12.21 5.04
C LYS A 56 -8.72 11.06 4.90
N LYS A 57 -7.49 11.37 4.50
CA LYS A 57 -6.35 10.45 4.64
C LYS A 57 -5.36 10.98 5.64
N ILE A 58 -4.86 10.12 6.51
CA ILE A 58 -3.73 10.42 7.41
C ILE A 58 -2.46 9.84 6.81
N TRP A 59 -1.48 10.71 6.60
CA TRP A 59 -0.17 10.41 6.04
C TRP A 59 0.90 10.58 7.09
N VAL A 60 1.81 9.62 7.17
CA VAL A 60 2.97 9.65 8.05
C VAL A 60 4.23 9.45 7.25
N PHE A 61 5.19 10.34 7.44
CA PHE A 61 6.47 10.32 6.73
C PHE A 61 7.58 10.06 7.73
N ALA A 62 8.44 9.10 7.41
CA ALA A 62 9.68 8.87 8.14
C ALA A 62 10.73 9.95 7.78
N PRO A 63 11.76 10.17 8.61
CA PRO A 63 12.72 11.24 8.38
C PRO A 63 13.46 11.14 7.05
N CYS A 64 13.64 9.94 6.48
CA CYS A 64 14.24 9.78 5.16
C CYS A 64 13.48 10.48 4.03
N ARG A 65 12.19 10.80 4.22
CA ARG A 65 11.34 11.46 3.22
C ARG A 65 11.35 12.97 3.30
N TYR A 66 11.82 13.59 4.38
CA TYR A 66 11.78 15.06 4.52
C TYR A 66 13.08 15.68 5.04
N SER A 67 14.08 14.86 5.37
CA SER A 67 15.41 15.32 5.79
C SER A 67 16.47 14.74 4.88
N GLU A 68 17.30 15.60 4.28
CA GLU A 68 18.42 15.16 3.41
C GLU A 68 19.45 14.31 4.17
N SER A 69 19.67 14.61 5.45
CA SER A 69 20.70 13.99 6.28
C SER A 69 20.27 12.65 6.88
N SER A 70 18.96 12.40 7.08
CA SER A 70 18.49 11.18 7.74
C SER A 70 18.19 10.04 6.77
N ASN A 71 18.57 8.80 7.12
CA ASN A 71 18.17 7.58 6.42
C ASN A 71 17.15 6.75 7.22
N GLU A 72 16.60 7.35 8.27
CA GLU A 72 15.64 6.70 9.16
C GLU A 72 14.32 6.40 8.43
N VAL A 73 13.84 5.19 8.60
CA VAL A 73 12.63 4.61 8.01
C VAL A 73 11.83 3.96 9.12
N PHE A 74 10.52 3.80 8.92
CA PHE A 74 9.72 2.93 9.78
C PHE A 74 10.20 1.48 9.60
N ARG A 75 10.28 0.74 10.71
CA ARG A 75 10.66 -0.67 10.72
C ARG A 75 9.49 -1.50 11.22
N ILE A 76 8.81 -2.13 10.28
CA ILE A 76 7.60 -2.92 10.54
C ILE A 76 7.97 -4.39 10.55
N GLN A 77 7.52 -5.13 11.56
CA GLN A 77 7.65 -6.59 11.58
C GLN A 77 6.94 -7.16 10.35
N ASP A 78 7.56 -8.07 9.61
CA ASP A 78 6.89 -8.72 8.49
C ASP A 78 6.12 -9.97 8.95
N PRO A 79 4.78 -9.93 9.05
CA PRO A 79 3.99 -11.07 9.51
C PRO A 79 4.03 -12.24 8.53
N ASN A 80 4.34 -11.99 7.25
CA ASN A 80 4.39 -13.02 6.22
C ASN A 80 5.80 -13.59 6.03
N HIS A 81 6.82 -13.04 6.72
CA HIS A 81 8.22 -13.43 6.55
C HIS A 81 8.74 -13.40 5.10
N ILE A 82 8.17 -12.52 4.27
CA ILE A 82 8.53 -12.32 2.85
C ILE A 82 9.82 -11.50 2.74
N ALA A 83 9.97 -10.47 3.58
CA ALA A 83 11.08 -9.57 3.63
C ALA A 83 12.38 -10.35 3.92
N PRO A 84 13.44 -10.20 3.11
CA PRO A 84 14.68 -10.96 3.28
C PRO A 84 15.35 -10.80 4.65
N ARG A 85 15.08 -9.70 5.36
CA ARG A 85 15.65 -9.39 6.68
C ARG A 85 14.66 -9.55 7.84
N GLY A 86 13.46 -10.07 7.58
CA GLY A 86 12.40 -10.25 8.58
C GLY A 86 11.65 -8.98 8.99
N TYR A 87 12.01 -7.82 8.44
CA TYR A 87 11.31 -6.55 8.65
C TYR A 87 11.18 -5.77 7.35
N ILE A 88 10.10 -5.00 7.26
CA ILE A 88 9.77 -4.11 6.16
C ILE A 88 10.27 -2.70 6.50
N ARG A 89 10.71 -1.97 5.48
CA ARG A 89 11.23 -0.62 5.61
C ARG A 89 10.34 0.35 4.85
N TRP A 90 9.59 1.19 5.55
CA TRP A 90 8.74 2.18 4.91
C TRP A 90 9.29 3.59 5.05
N GLY A 91 9.25 4.35 3.96
CA GLY A 91 9.53 5.79 4.00
C GLY A 91 8.30 6.60 4.41
N TYR A 92 7.10 6.08 4.15
CA TYR A 92 5.85 6.70 4.53
C TYR A 92 4.79 5.62 4.70
N HIS A 93 3.66 5.98 5.31
CA HIS A 93 2.45 5.16 5.35
C HIS A 93 1.22 6.05 5.27
N VAL A 94 0.10 5.48 4.84
CA VAL A 94 -1.18 6.21 4.70
C VAL A 94 -2.35 5.29 4.97
N ALA A 95 -3.38 5.83 5.61
CA ALA A 95 -4.65 5.17 5.83
C ALA A 95 -5.82 6.19 5.75
N PRO A 96 -7.05 5.73 5.45
CA PRO A 96 -8.26 6.53 5.63
C PRO A 96 -8.49 6.88 7.10
N LEU A 97 -8.97 8.10 7.32
CA LEU A 97 -9.32 8.66 8.61
C LEU A 97 -10.78 9.12 8.57
N ILE A 98 -11.61 8.56 9.44
CA ILE A 98 -13.01 8.98 9.65
C ILE A 98 -13.08 9.71 10.99
N GLN A 99 -13.77 10.85 11.01
CA GLN A 99 -13.97 11.62 12.23
C GLN A 99 -15.45 11.58 12.64
N ILE A 100 -15.72 11.12 13.87
CA ILE A 100 -17.07 11.04 14.44
C ILE A 100 -17.06 11.83 15.74
N GLY A 101 -17.60 13.04 15.70
CA GLY A 101 -17.48 13.99 16.81
C GLY A 101 -16.01 14.29 17.11
N ALA A 102 -15.55 13.95 18.32
CA ALA A 102 -14.17 14.11 18.75
C ALA A 102 -13.29 12.88 18.48
N GLN A 103 -13.87 11.76 18.02
CA GLN A 103 -13.14 10.52 17.83
C GLN A 103 -12.56 10.43 16.41
N GLU A 104 -11.28 10.10 16.32
CA GLU A 104 -10.56 9.77 15.09
C GLU A 104 -10.48 8.25 14.94
N LEU A 105 -10.99 7.72 13.83
CA LEU A 105 -10.98 6.30 13.50
C LEU A 105 -10.15 6.07 12.24
N ILE A 106 -9.08 5.28 12.36
CA ILE A 106 -8.18 4.95 11.26
C ILE A 106 -8.49 3.53 10.76
N PHE A 107 -8.76 3.44 9.46
CA PHE A 107 -9.10 2.18 8.81
C PHE A 107 -7.84 1.60 8.17
N ASP A 108 -7.05 0.84 8.93
CA ASP A 108 -5.82 0.24 8.44
C ASP A 108 -5.74 -1.26 8.71
N PHE A 109 -6.09 -2.03 7.69
CA PHE A 109 -6.10 -3.49 7.72
C PHE A 109 -4.71 -4.13 7.72
N ASN A 110 -3.64 -3.35 7.49
CA ASN A 110 -2.28 -3.84 7.69
C ASN A 110 -1.98 -4.07 9.18
N PHE A 111 -2.68 -3.35 10.08
CA PHE A 111 -2.44 -3.38 11.51
C PHE A 111 -3.61 -3.90 12.33
N SER A 112 -4.85 -3.67 11.89
CA SER A 112 -6.04 -4.21 12.55
C SER A 112 -7.06 -4.72 11.54
N GLU A 113 -7.37 -6.00 11.65
CA GLU A 113 -8.40 -6.67 10.84
C GLU A 113 -9.76 -6.76 11.55
N TYR A 114 -9.86 -6.26 12.79
CA TYR A 114 -11.00 -6.51 13.68
C TYR A 114 -11.78 -5.24 14.05
N ALA A 115 -11.09 -4.10 14.16
CA ALA A 115 -11.70 -2.82 14.50
C ALA A 115 -10.86 -1.66 13.95
N PRO A 116 -11.46 -0.48 13.69
CA PRO A 116 -10.71 0.73 13.44
C PRO A 116 -9.77 1.07 14.61
N LEU A 117 -8.65 1.71 14.30
CA LEU A 117 -7.64 2.10 15.29
C LEU A 117 -7.82 3.56 15.70
N SER A 118 -7.47 3.88 16.95
CA SER A 118 -7.20 5.27 17.33
C SER A 118 -5.92 5.77 16.62
N ARG A 119 -5.74 7.08 16.59
CA ARG A 119 -4.50 7.68 16.07
C ARG A 119 -3.27 7.25 16.85
N GLU A 120 -3.35 7.17 18.17
CA GLU A 120 -2.25 6.73 19.03
C GLU A 120 -1.88 5.27 18.75
N GLU A 121 -2.87 4.39 18.67
CA GLU A 121 -2.66 2.96 18.36
C GLU A 121 -2.00 2.79 16.99
N TRP A 122 -2.52 3.47 15.97
CA TRP A 122 -1.97 3.39 14.61
C TRP A 122 -0.53 3.91 14.53
N LEU A 123 -0.22 5.03 15.18
CA LEU A 123 1.13 5.59 15.21
C LEU A 123 2.12 4.69 15.97
N ALA A 124 1.66 4.00 17.02
CA ALA A 124 2.51 3.09 17.79
C ALA A 124 3.06 1.93 16.94
N HIS A 125 2.31 1.48 15.91
CA HIS A 125 2.77 0.42 15.00
C HIS A 125 3.96 0.81 14.12
N LEU A 126 4.19 2.11 13.89
CA LEU A 126 5.27 2.59 13.00
C LEU A 126 6.65 2.51 13.63
N ASN A 127 6.71 2.34 14.96
CA ASN A 127 7.93 2.10 15.74
C ASN A 127 9.05 3.13 15.48
N THR A 128 8.71 4.42 15.54
CA THR A 128 9.68 5.54 15.51
C THR A 128 9.23 6.67 16.43
N GLN A 129 10.20 7.45 16.90
CA GLN A 129 9.97 8.67 17.67
C GLN A 129 9.92 9.93 16.80
N ALA A 130 10.38 9.86 15.54
CA ALA A 130 10.48 11.00 14.65
C ALA A 130 9.68 10.77 13.37
N TYR A 131 8.59 11.51 13.19
CA TYR A 131 7.78 11.47 11.98
C TYR A 131 7.14 12.84 11.71
N ARG A 132 6.72 13.05 10.45
CA ARG A 132 5.79 14.13 10.11
C ARG A 132 4.44 13.50 9.80
N CYS A 133 3.39 14.01 10.43
CA CYS A 133 2.01 13.55 10.21
C CYS A 133 1.21 14.65 9.54
N ILE A 134 0.52 14.32 8.45
CA ILE A 134 -0.30 15.24 7.66
C ILE A 134 -1.67 14.59 7.46
N VAL A 135 -2.73 15.34 7.69
CA VAL A 135 -4.10 14.90 7.38
C VAL A 135 -4.57 15.67 6.17
N GLU A 136 -4.99 14.96 5.14
CA GLU A 136 -5.20 15.51 3.81
C GLU A 136 -6.52 15.02 3.19
N ALA A 137 -6.99 15.73 2.18
CA ALA A 137 -8.25 15.47 1.51
C ALA A 137 -8.31 14.06 0.87
N PRO A 138 -9.51 13.45 0.80
CA PRO A 138 -9.70 12.07 0.34
C PRO A 138 -9.44 11.85 -1.15
N GLU A 139 -9.36 12.90 -1.96
CA GLU A 139 -9.01 12.83 -3.38
C GLU A 139 -7.50 12.62 -3.60
N ASN A 140 -6.66 13.06 -2.67
CA ASN A 140 -5.21 12.97 -2.78
C ASN A 140 -4.76 11.50 -2.73
N PHE A 141 -4.20 11.03 -3.83
CA PHE A 141 -3.79 9.65 -4.09
C PHE A 141 -2.37 9.39 -3.62
N LEU A 142 -1.45 10.28 -3.98
CA LEU A 142 -0.03 10.19 -3.63
C LEU A 142 0.56 11.60 -3.53
N PHE A 143 1.86 11.70 -3.29
CA PHE A 143 2.55 12.96 -3.05
C PHE A 143 3.67 13.20 -4.06
N TYR A 144 3.94 14.48 -4.33
CA TYR A 144 5.08 14.87 -5.12
C TYR A 144 6.38 14.77 -4.32
N SER A 145 7.46 14.50 -5.04
CA SER A 145 8.78 14.46 -4.44
C SER A 145 9.84 15.03 -5.36
N SER A 146 10.84 15.67 -4.76
CA SER A 146 11.92 16.35 -5.46
C SER A 146 13.26 15.73 -5.06
N PRO A 147 14.23 15.64 -6.00
CA PRO A 147 15.58 15.22 -5.66
C PRO A 147 16.19 16.11 -4.58
N SER A 148 16.91 15.49 -3.64
CA SER A 148 17.73 16.23 -2.68
C SER A 148 18.87 16.95 -3.41
N LEU A 149 19.12 18.20 -3.00
CA LEU A 149 20.21 19.03 -3.54
C LEU A 149 21.57 18.41 -3.22
N LYS A 150 21.73 17.80 -2.04
CA LYS A 150 22.98 17.17 -1.59
C LYS A 150 23.13 15.71 -2.05
N LYS A 151 22.01 15.02 -2.31
CA LYS A 151 21.98 13.60 -2.69
C LYS A 151 20.94 13.38 -3.80
N PRO A 152 21.25 13.64 -5.08
CA PRO A 152 20.28 13.58 -6.18
C PRO A 152 19.51 12.25 -6.30
N GLY A 153 20.09 11.13 -5.85
CA GLY A 153 19.41 9.83 -5.82
C GLY A 153 18.38 9.66 -4.70
N LYS A 154 18.17 10.67 -3.85
CA LYS A 154 17.22 10.66 -2.74
C LYS A 154 16.06 11.58 -3.06
N SER A 155 14.86 11.02 -3.14
CA SER A 155 13.64 11.80 -3.36
C SER A 155 12.99 12.20 -2.04
N LEU A 156 12.75 13.49 -1.85
CA LEU A 156 12.14 14.09 -0.67
C LEU A 156 10.73 14.58 -0.97
N PHE A 157 9.81 14.37 -0.05
CA PHE A 157 8.48 14.97 -0.07
C PHE A 157 8.60 16.50 -0.12
N ASN A 158 7.93 17.12 -1.08
CA ASN A 158 8.03 18.56 -1.34
C ASN A 158 6.93 19.39 -0.66
N GLY A 159 5.90 18.76 -0.09
CA GLY A 159 4.77 19.44 0.54
C GLY A 159 3.43 19.19 -0.17
N ASP A 160 3.45 18.73 -1.41
CA ASP A 160 2.28 18.70 -2.28
C ASP A 160 1.77 17.28 -2.55
N PHE A 161 0.46 17.17 -2.78
CA PHE A 161 -0.24 15.95 -3.12
C PHE A 161 -0.92 16.04 -4.47
N TYR A 162 -1.26 14.89 -5.05
CA TYR A 162 -2.02 14.81 -6.30
C TYR A 162 -3.05 13.68 -6.26
N SER A 163 -4.12 13.85 -7.04
CA SER A 163 -5.24 12.92 -7.17
C SER A 163 -4.98 11.84 -8.26
N VAL A 164 -5.90 10.88 -8.41
CA VAL A 164 -5.86 9.95 -9.55
C VAL A 164 -6.38 10.64 -10.81
N GLU A 165 -5.51 11.38 -11.49
CA GLU A 165 -5.81 12.09 -12.74
C GLU A 165 -4.64 12.03 -13.72
N GLY A 166 -4.87 12.46 -14.97
CA GLY A 166 -3.86 12.47 -16.03
C GLY A 166 -3.13 11.13 -16.17
N ASP A 167 -1.80 11.18 -16.16
CA ASP A 167 -0.93 10.00 -16.28
C ASP A 167 -1.27 8.88 -15.28
N CYS A 168 -1.70 9.22 -14.06
CA CYS A 168 -2.03 8.22 -13.05
C CYS A 168 -3.26 7.40 -13.46
N LEU A 169 -4.27 8.08 -13.98
CA LEU A 169 -5.52 7.47 -14.45
C LEU A 169 -5.27 6.71 -15.77
N GLU A 170 -4.62 7.35 -16.74
CA GLU A 170 -4.34 6.78 -18.06
C GLU A 170 -3.51 5.49 -17.97
N ASN A 171 -2.56 5.45 -17.04
CA ASN A 171 -1.71 4.29 -16.84
C ASN A 171 -2.21 3.32 -15.77
N LYS A 172 -3.43 3.52 -15.23
CA LYS A 172 -4.06 2.64 -14.24
C LYS A 172 -3.21 2.39 -12.99
N TRP A 173 -2.68 3.46 -12.39
CA TRP A 173 -1.73 3.33 -11.27
C TRP A 173 -2.37 2.67 -10.05
N LEU A 174 -3.62 3.01 -9.75
CA LEU A 174 -4.37 2.43 -8.63
C LEU A 174 -4.57 0.92 -8.83
N GLU A 175 -5.08 0.52 -9.99
CA GLU A 175 -5.35 -0.87 -10.34
C GLU A 175 -4.07 -1.70 -10.36
N LYS A 176 -3.01 -1.18 -10.97
CA LYS A 176 -1.70 -1.84 -10.99
C LYS A 176 -1.13 -1.99 -9.59
N GLY A 177 -1.27 -0.98 -8.73
CA GLY A 177 -0.78 -1.05 -7.37
C GLY A 177 -1.48 -2.12 -6.52
N LEU A 178 -2.81 -2.22 -6.64
CA LEU A 178 -3.62 -3.27 -6.00
C LEU A 178 -3.30 -4.66 -6.57
N ALA A 179 -3.17 -4.77 -7.90
CA ALA A 179 -2.82 -6.01 -8.57
C ALA A 179 -1.43 -6.52 -8.19
N VAL A 180 -0.45 -5.62 -8.01
CA VAL A 180 0.89 -5.98 -7.50
C VAL A 180 0.78 -6.64 -6.12
N ASN A 181 0.03 -6.02 -5.20
CA ASN A 181 -0.08 -6.53 -3.84
C ASN A 181 -0.68 -7.93 -3.80
N GLU A 182 -1.79 -8.13 -4.52
CA GLU A 182 -2.46 -9.42 -4.60
C GLU A 182 -1.61 -10.49 -5.28
N THR A 183 -0.98 -10.15 -6.41
CA THR A 183 -0.15 -11.11 -7.15
C THR A 183 1.06 -11.52 -6.31
N ALA A 184 1.69 -10.58 -5.60
CA ALA A 184 2.81 -10.87 -4.71
C ALA A 184 2.40 -11.77 -3.53
N LEU A 185 1.20 -11.55 -2.96
CA LEU A 185 0.68 -12.42 -1.92
C LEU A 185 0.37 -13.82 -2.46
N LEU A 186 -0.22 -13.93 -3.65
CA LEU A 186 -0.47 -15.23 -4.27
C LEU A 186 0.83 -16.00 -4.51
N MET A 187 1.86 -15.33 -5.05
CA MET A 187 3.20 -15.90 -5.18
C MET A 187 3.77 -16.36 -3.84
N HIS A 188 3.56 -15.60 -2.77
CA HIS A 188 4.00 -16.02 -1.44
C HIS A 188 3.33 -17.35 -1.02
N GLU A 189 2.01 -17.45 -1.15
CA GLU A 189 1.23 -18.62 -0.74
C GLU A 189 1.53 -19.86 -1.61
N GLU A 190 1.63 -19.67 -2.92
CA GLU A 190 1.74 -20.78 -3.87
C GLU A 190 3.19 -21.18 -4.16
N VAL A 191 4.13 -20.24 -4.07
CA VAL A 191 5.53 -20.49 -4.45
C VAL A 191 6.39 -20.61 -3.20
N ILE A 192 6.46 -19.56 -2.38
CA ILE A 192 7.40 -19.54 -1.24
C ILE A 192 6.99 -20.55 -0.17
N LYS A 193 5.74 -20.53 0.28
CA LYS A 193 5.28 -21.47 1.31
C LYS A 193 5.38 -22.92 0.85
N ARG A 194 5.04 -23.21 -0.41
CA ARG A 194 5.17 -24.57 -0.97
C ARG A 194 6.63 -24.99 -1.09
N ALA A 195 7.52 -24.10 -1.55
CA ALA A 195 8.95 -24.38 -1.64
C ALA A 195 9.54 -24.67 -0.25
N LEU A 196 9.16 -23.90 0.78
CA LEU A 196 9.56 -24.16 2.17
C LEU A 196 9.06 -25.52 2.68
N LYS A 197 7.78 -25.85 2.44
CA LYS A 197 7.19 -27.14 2.80
C LYS A 197 7.90 -28.32 2.12
N ASN A 198 8.38 -28.11 0.90
CA ASN A 198 9.11 -29.11 0.11
C ASN A 198 10.63 -29.08 0.38
N HIS A 199 11.09 -28.38 1.42
CA HIS A 199 12.51 -28.27 1.79
C HIS A 199 13.41 -27.77 0.66
N ALA A 200 12.91 -26.84 -0.16
CA ALA A 200 13.71 -26.22 -1.21
C ALA A 200 14.97 -25.53 -0.65
N GLY A 201 16.03 -25.53 -1.44
CA GLY A 201 17.31 -24.94 -1.03
C GLY A 201 17.19 -23.44 -0.69
N ALA A 202 17.99 -23.00 0.29
CA ALA A 202 17.97 -21.62 0.79
C ALA A 202 18.21 -20.57 -0.32
N SER A 203 19.02 -20.90 -1.33
CA SER A 203 19.23 -20.01 -2.48
C SER A 203 17.94 -19.71 -3.24
N LEU A 204 17.08 -20.71 -3.46
CA LEU A 204 15.83 -20.53 -4.21
C LEU A 204 14.83 -19.70 -3.40
N ILE A 205 14.72 -19.99 -2.11
CA ILE A 205 13.87 -19.20 -1.19
C ILE A 205 14.31 -17.75 -1.15
N ASN A 206 15.62 -17.51 -1.09
CA ASN A 206 16.16 -16.15 -1.08
C ASN A 206 15.87 -15.40 -2.39
N ASP A 207 15.96 -16.08 -3.54
CA ASP A 207 15.59 -15.48 -4.82
C ASP A 207 14.12 -15.03 -4.82
N TYR A 208 13.20 -15.90 -4.38
CA TYR A 208 11.78 -15.54 -4.30
C TYR A 208 11.52 -14.40 -3.32
N LYS A 209 12.15 -14.43 -2.14
CA LYS A 209 12.08 -13.32 -1.18
C LYS A 209 12.68 -12.02 -1.73
N PHE A 210 13.70 -12.08 -2.59
CA PHE A 210 14.21 -10.88 -3.25
C PHE A 210 13.24 -10.35 -4.30
N LEU A 211 12.58 -11.23 -5.05
CA LEU A 211 11.60 -10.85 -6.06
C LEU A 211 10.38 -10.16 -5.42
N ILE A 212 9.75 -10.80 -4.44
CA ILE A 212 8.49 -10.33 -3.87
C ILE A 212 8.63 -9.62 -2.52
N GLY A 213 9.79 -9.63 -1.87
CA GLY A 213 10.00 -8.93 -0.58
C GLY A 213 10.39 -7.46 -0.71
N SER A 214 10.41 -6.93 -1.93
CA SER A 214 10.69 -5.54 -2.25
C SER A 214 9.75 -5.09 -3.34
N ILE A 215 8.87 -4.13 -3.03
CA ILE A 215 7.93 -3.58 -4.01
C ILE A 215 8.63 -3.10 -5.29
N ASN A 216 9.76 -2.43 -5.16
CA ASN A 216 10.55 -1.95 -6.31
C ASN A 216 11.09 -3.08 -7.20
N ASN A 217 11.29 -4.28 -6.65
CA ASN A 217 11.74 -5.43 -7.44
C ASN A 217 10.55 -6.05 -8.17
N PHE A 218 9.43 -6.22 -7.45
CA PHE A 218 8.21 -6.75 -8.01
C PHE A 218 7.69 -5.88 -9.15
N GLU A 219 7.52 -4.59 -8.92
CA GLU A 219 7.04 -3.65 -9.94
C GLU A 219 7.97 -3.61 -11.16
N CYS A 220 9.28 -3.59 -10.93
CA CYS A 220 10.27 -3.63 -12.01
C CYS A 220 10.07 -4.84 -12.93
N VAL A 221 9.82 -6.03 -12.36
CA VAL A 221 9.68 -7.28 -13.14
C VAL A 221 8.30 -7.42 -13.77
N PHE A 222 7.23 -7.18 -13.00
CA PHE A 222 5.86 -7.50 -13.41
C PHE A 222 5.13 -6.32 -14.06
N ARG A 223 5.25 -5.11 -13.51
CA ARG A 223 4.60 -3.90 -14.04
C ARG A 223 5.40 -3.27 -15.17
N ASP A 224 6.69 -3.06 -14.94
CA ASP A 224 7.54 -2.26 -15.84
C ASP A 224 8.26 -3.11 -16.90
N ARG A 225 8.24 -4.43 -16.74
CA ARG A 225 8.93 -5.39 -17.61
C ARG A 225 10.39 -4.99 -17.87
N SER A 226 11.06 -4.53 -16.82
CA SER A 226 12.39 -3.91 -16.84
C SER A 226 13.36 -4.65 -15.91
N PHE A 227 14.56 -4.10 -15.74
CA PHE A 227 15.62 -4.63 -14.88
C PHE A 227 16.05 -3.61 -13.84
N ASN A 228 16.58 -4.11 -12.72
CA ASN A 228 17.23 -3.28 -11.72
C ASN A 228 18.47 -3.99 -11.16
N LYS A 229 19.13 -3.37 -10.16
CA LYS A 229 20.37 -3.91 -9.56
C LYS A 229 20.25 -5.34 -8.99
N ARG A 230 19.04 -5.83 -8.72
CA ARG A 230 18.77 -7.18 -8.18
C ARG A 230 18.01 -8.05 -9.16
N MET A 231 17.07 -7.47 -9.90
CA MET A 231 16.27 -8.14 -10.92
C MET A 231 16.99 -8.05 -12.26
N THR A 232 18.17 -8.63 -12.35
CA THR A 232 19.03 -8.60 -13.54
C THR A 232 18.48 -9.50 -14.66
N PRO A 233 18.97 -9.40 -15.91
CA PRO A 233 18.61 -10.33 -16.98
C PRO A 233 18.83 -11.79 -16.59
N GLU A 234 19.94 -12.11 -15.95
CA GLU A 234 20.28 -13.48 -15.52
C GLU A 234 19.31 -13.99 -14.44
N PHE A 235 18.89 -13.10 -13.52
CA PHE A 235 17.88 -13.45 -12.53
C PHE A 235 16.54 -13.77 -13.20
N GLN A 236 16.10 -12.94 -14.15
CA GLN A 236 14.82 -13.14 -14.82
C GLN A 236 14.85 -14.34 -15.77
N GLU A 237 15.97 -14.61 -16.43
CA GLU A 237 16.18 -15.80 -17.25
C GLU A 237 16.12 -17.08 -16.41
N LYS A 238 16.80 -17.10 -15.26
CA LYS A 238 16.77 -18.22 -14.31
C LYS A 238 15.35 -18.56 -13.84
N HIS A 239 14.48 -17.57 -13.69
CA HIS A 239 13.11 -17.72 -13.17
C HIS A 239 12.05 -17.44 -14.25
N TYR A 240 12.39 -17.62 -15.53
CA TYR A 240 11.58 -17.17 -16.66
C TYR A 240 10.14 -17.70 -16.61
N ASP A 241 9.96 -19.01 -16.46
CA ASP A 241 8.63 -19.64 -16.49
C ASP A 241 7.73 -19.10 -15.36
N LEU A 242 8.30 -18.94 -14.16
CA LEU A 242 7.61 -18.40 -13.01
C LEU A 242 7.18 -16.95 -13.25
N ILE A 243 8.11 -16.11 -13.71
CA ILE A 243 7.86 -14.70 -13.99
C ILE A 243 6.82 -14.55 -15.10
N HIS A 244 6.94 -15.34 -16.18
CA HIS A 244 6.01 -15.30 -17.30
C HIS A 244 4.59 -15.68 -16.86
N TYR A 245 4.45 -16.75 -16.07
CA TYR A 245 3.17 -17.16 -15.52
C TYR A 245 2.53 -16.07 -14.63
N TYR A 246 3.27 -15.52 -13.67
CA TYR A 246 2.73 -14.51 -12.76
C TYR A 246 2.56 -13.13 -13.41
N ARG A 247 3.16 -12.87 -14.58
CA ARG A 247 2.80 -11.70 -15.42
C ARG A 247 1.37 -11.82 -15.96
N GLY A 248 0.96 -13.01 -16.40
CA GLY A 248 -0.43 -13.27 -16.80
C GLY A 248 -1.40 -13.04 -15.64
N ILE A 249 -1.11 -13.60 -14.47
CA ILE A 249 -1.93 -13.39 -13.25
C ILE A 249 -1.99 -11.90 -12.88
N PHE A 250 -0.87 -11.18 -12.98
CA PHE A 250 -0.85 -9.75 -12.72
C PHE A 250 -1.80 -8.99 -13.66
N GLU A 251 -1.81 -9.33 -14.95
CA GLU A 251 -2.71 -8.72 -15.93
C GLU A 251 -4.19 -9.03 -15.64
N ASP A 252 -4.50 -10.28 -15.30
CA ASP A 252 -5.85 -10.68 -14.88
C ASP A 252 -6.30 -9.90 -13.63
N ASN A 253 -5.40 -9.72 -12.67
CA ASN A 253 -5.66 -8.93 -11.46
C ASN A 253 -5.86 -7.45 -11.79
N VAL A 254 -5.10 -6.86 -12.71
CA VAL A 254 -5.32 -5.47 -13.16
C VAL A 254 -6.71 -5.31 -13.75
N GLU A 255 -7.18 -6.26 -14.56
CA GLU A 255 -8.52 -6.23 -15.12
C GLU A 255 -9.60 -6.39 -14.03
N LYS A 256 -9.39 -7.32 -13.09
CA LYS A 256 -10.28 -7.52 -11.94
C LYS A 256 -10.45 -6.23 -11.13
N TRP A 257 -9.35 -5.57 -10.76
CA TRP A 257 -9.38 -4.32 -10.01
C TRP A 257 -9.98 -3.17 -10.83
N SER A 258 -9.71 -3.12 -12.14
CA SER A 258 -10.34 -2.13 -13.05
C SER A 258 -11.88 -2.25 -13.02
N LYS A 259 -12.42 -3.48 -13.09
CA LYS A 259 -13.87 -3.72 -13.04
C LYS A 259 -14.46 -3.27 -11.71
N LEU A 260 -13.84 -3.67 -10.60
CA LEU A 260 -14.31 -3.30 -9.28
C LEU A 260 -14.28 -1.78 -9.04
N ILE A 261 -13.19 -1.10 -9.42
CA ILE A 261 -13.08 0.35 -9.25
C ILE A 261 -14.15 1.06 -10.06
N LYS A 262 -14.38 0.63 -11.31
CA LYS A 262 -15.46 1.15 -12.15
C LYS A 262 -16.84 1.00 -11.46
N GLU A 263 -17.15 -0.18 -10.92
CA GLU A 263 -18.39 -0.43 -10.18
C GLU A 263 -18.55 0.42 -8.91
N ILE A 264 -17.44 0.86 -8.29
CA ILE A 264 -17.48 1.71 -7.11
C ILE A 264 -17.64 3.19 -7.49
N THR A 265 -17.12 3.60 -8.63
CA THR A 265 -17.13 5.02 -9.07
C THR A 265 -18.32 5.41 -9.93
N GLU A 266 -19.00 4.44 -10.54
CA GLU A 266 -20.26 4.62 -11.29
C GLU A 266 -21.49 4.40 -10.38
#